data_AF-A0A402DWC6-F1
#
_entry.id   AF-A0A402DWC6-F1
#
_cell.length_a   1.000
_cell.length_b   1.000
_cell.length_c   1.000
_cell.angle_alpha   90.00
_cell.angle_beta   90.00
_cell.angle_gamma   90.00
#
_symmetry.space_group_name_H-M   'P 1'
#
loop_
_entity.id
_entity.type
_entity.pdbx_description
1 polymer ?
#
loop_
_entity_poly.entity_id
_entity_poly.type
_entity_poly.pdbx_seq_one_letter_code
_entity_poly.pdbx_strand_id
1 'polypeptide(L)' 'MAERRRPEPRCPIRPQDPCTLCFPGATGPQDCGLVWLVMTDDEMREELRGYRVPQPRRTSDDAGTTP' A
#
# COMPACT_ATOMS: atom_id res chain seq x y z
N MET A 1 22.07 -19.14 18.70
CA MET A 1 21.58 -19.02 17.32
C MET A 1 21.24 -17.56 17.07
N ALA A 2 22.01 -16.84 16.25
CA ALA A 2 21.64 -15.47 15.89
C ALA A 2 20.50 -15.56 14.86
N GLU A 3 19.27 -15.40 15.33
CA GLU A 3 18.11 -15.27 14.45
C GLU A 3 18.38 -14.06 13.55
N ARG A 4 18.67 -14.31 12.27
CA ARG A 4 18.76 -13.22 11.29
C ARG A 4 17.44 -12.47 11.39
N ARG A 5 17.45 -11.25 11.93
CA ARG A 5 16.25 -10.40 12.00
C ARG A 5 15.72 -10.28 10.58
N ARG A 6 14.69 -11.07 10.26
CA ARG A 6 14.05 -11.02 8.97
C ARG A 6 13.38 -9.65 8.92
N PRO A 7 13.62 -8.84 7.86
CA PRO A 7 12.98 -7.54 7.76
C PRO A 7 11.46 -7.74 7.86
N GLU A 8 10.86 -7.02 8.81
CA GLU A 8 9.44 -7.15 9.11
C GLU A 8 8.63 -6.57 7.93
N PRO A 9 7.78 -7.37 7.27
CA PRO A 9 7.07 -6.90 6.09
C PRO A 9 6.14 -5.74 6.45
N ARG A 10 6.31 -4.61 5.78
CA ARG A 10 5.47 -3.41 5.94
C ARG A 10 4.31 -3.44 4.95
N CYS A 11 3.20 -2.81 5.32
CA CYS A 11 2.09 -2.61 4.38
C CYS A 11 2.51 -1.59 3.30
N PRO A 12 2.41 -1.90 2.00
CA PRO A 12 2.81 -0.96 0.97
C PRO A 12 1.91 0.27 0.92
N ILE A 13 0.63 0.16 1.29
CA ILE A 13 -0.31 1.28 1.31
C ILE A 13 -0.09 2.15 2.55
N ARG A 14 0.24 1.52 3.69
CA ARG A 14 0.52 2.19 4.97
C ARG A 14 1.92 1.84 5.45
N PRO A 15 2.98 2.48 4.92
CA PRO A 15 4.37 2.09 5.21
C PRO A 15 4.77 2.25 6.69
N GLN A 16 4.03 3.04 7.45
CA GLN A 16 4.19 3.21 8.90
C GLN A 16 3.75 1.96 9.67
N ASP A 17 2.87 1.13 9.11
CA ASP A 17 2.24 0.00 9.78
C ASP A 17 2.88 -1.34 9.34
N PRO A 18 3.23 -2.23 10.30
CA PRO A 18 3.63 -3.59 9.98
C PRO A 18 2.44 -4.40 9.45
N CYS A 19 2.73 -5.43 8.65
CA CYS A 19 1.71 -6.37 8.22
C CYS A 19 1.23 -7.21 9.41
N THR A 20 -0.08 -7.27 9.62
CA THR A 20 -0.71 -8.00 10.74
C THR A 20 -1.31 -9.35 10.34
N LEU A 21 -1.19 -9.76 9.07
CA LEU A 21 -1.75 -11.02 8.54
C LEU A 21 -3.24 -11.17 8.91
N CYS A 22 -4.06 -10.21 8.49
CA CYS A 22 -5.44 -10.02 8.97
C CYS A 22 -6.40 -11.21 8.83
N PHE A 23 -6.06 -12.24 8.04
CA PHE A 23 -6.91 -13.42 7.84
C PHE A 23 -6.11 -14.73 7.81
N PRO A 24 -6.74 -15.88 8.12
CA PRO A 24 -6.07 -17.17 8.15
C PRO A 24 -5.45 -17.56 6.80
N GLY A 25 -4.17 -17.94 6.81
CA GLY A 25 -3.43 -18.32 5.60
C GLY A 25 -2.72 -17.17 4.89
N ALA A 26 -2.86 -15.93 5.35
CA ALA A 26 -2.03 -14.83 4.85
C ALA A 26 -0.55 -15.08 5.22
N THR A 27 0.32 -14.89 4.24
CA THR A 27 1.78 -15.02 4.34
C THR A 27 2.50 -13.68 4.23
N GLY A 28 1.80 -12.64 3.75
CA GLY A 28 2.34 -11.29 3.66
C GLY A 28 1.37 -10.27 3.06
N PRO A 29 1.87 -9.06 2.76
CA PRO A 29 1.07 -7.97 2.24
C PRO A 29 0.37 -8.27 0.91
N GLN A 30 0.97 -9.12 0.07
CA GLN A 30 0.40 -9.52 -1.22
C GLN A 30 -0.93 -10.29 -1.09
N ASP A 31 -1.17 -10.94 0.05
CA ASP A 31 -2.40 -11.68 0.29
C ASP A 31 -3.53 -10.74 0.74
N CYS A 32 -3.22 -9.51 1.16
CA CYS A 32 -4.22 -8.53 1.57
C CYS A 32 -5.06 -8.05 0.38
N GLY A 33 -6.39 -8.19 0.47
CA GLY A 33 -7.30 -7.74 -0.59
C GLY A 33 -7.17 -6.25 -0.94
N LEU A 34 -6.88 -5.39 0.05
CA LEU A 34 -6.64 -3.97 -0.22
C LEU A 34 -5.36 -3.76 -1.05
N VAL A 35 -4.29 -4.47 -0.71
CA VAL A 35 -3.04 -4.42 -1.49
C VAL A 35 -3.27 -4.95 -2.89
N TRP A 36 -4.03 -6.04 -3.03
CA TRP A 36 -4.36 -6.62 -4.33
C TRP A 36 -5.11 -5.62 -5.22
N LEU A 37 -6.13 -4.93 -4.71
CA LEU A 37 -6.90 -3.93 -5.47
C LEU A 37 -6.00 -2.80 -5.97
N VAL A 38 -5.28 -2.16 -5.05
CA VAL A 38 -4.44 -0.99 -5.36
C VAL A 38 -3.23 -1.36 -6.23
N MET A 39 -2.65 -2.55 -6.02
CA MET A 39 -1.47 -2.99 -6.78
C MET A 39 -1.83 -3.66 -8.10
N THR A 40 -3.07 -4.06 -8.34
CA THR A 40 -3.49 -4.60 -9.64
C THR A 40 -3.95 -3.48 -10.57
N ASP A 41 -4.56 -2.43 -10.03
CA ASP A 41 -4.93 -1.24 -10.79
C ASP A 41 -3.70 -0.35 -11.09
N ASP A 42 -3.43 -0.08 -12.36
CA ASP A 42 -2.25 0.69 -12.78
C ASP A 42 -2.31 2.15 -12.31
N GLU A 43 -3.47 2.80 -12.44
CA GLU A 43 -3.68 4.20 -12.07
C GLU A 43 -3.46 4.40 -10.57
N MET A 44 -4.15 3.61 -9.73
CA MET A 44 -3.98 3.64 -8.28
C MET A 44 -2.54 3.35 -7.85
N ARG A 45 -1.84 2.43 -8.55
CA ARG A 45 -0.45 2.11 -8.25
C ARG A 45 0.47 3.29 -8.56
N GLU A 46 0.21 4.03 -9.63
CA GLU A 46 0.94 5.23 -10.01
C GLU A 46 0.67 6.38 -9.03
N GLU A 47 -0.59 6.59 -8.62
CA GLU A 47 -0.94 7.55 -7.58
C GLU A 47 -0.24 7.25 -6.26
N LEU A 48 -0.25 5.98 -5.82
CA LEU A 48 0.44 5.55 -4.61
C LEU A 48 1.95 5.79 -4.69
N ARG A 49 2.57 5.61 -5.87
CA ARG A 49 3.97 6.02 -6.09
C ARG A 49 4.12 7.53 -5.95
N GLY A 50 3.18 8.30 -6.50
CA GLY A 50 3.08 9.75 -6.33
C GLY A 50 3.03 10.17 -4.86
N TYR A 51 2.16 9.59 -4.03
CA TYR A 51 2.07 9.96 -2.61
C TYR A 51 3.35 9.65 -1.79
N ARG A 52 4.18 8.69 -2.25
CA ARG A 52 5.44 8.37 -1.58
C ARG A 52 6.55 9.37 -1.89
N VAL A 53 6.51 10.04 -3.04
CA VAL A 53 7.39 11.19 -3.30
C VAL A 53 6.76 12.43 -2.66
N PRO A 54 7.54 13.29 -1.96
CA PRO A 54 7.03 14.55 -1.44
C PRO A 54 6.40 15.37 -2.57
N GLN A 55 5.07 15.40 -2.62
CA GLN A 55 4.35 16.14 -3.64
C GLN A 55 4.38 17.63 -3.26
N PRO A 56 4.64 18.55 -4.21
CA PRO A 56 4.18 19.92 -4.02
C PRO A 56 2.66 19.87 -3.83
N ARG A 57 2.13 20.67 -2.89
CA ARG A 57 0.72 20.64 -2.46
C ARG A 57 -0.22 20.53 -3.67
N ARG A 58 -0.72 19.32 -3.96
CA ARG A 58 -1.73 19.09 -4.99
C ARG A 58 -3.03 19.71 -4.45
N THR A 59 -3.54 20.71 -5.15
CA THR A 59 -4.88 21.26 -4.90
C THR A 59 -5.89 20.21 -5.33
N SER A 60 -6.74 19.80 -4.40
CA SER A 60 -7.72 18.71 -4.54
C SER A 60 -8.90 19.02 -5.47
N ASP A 61 -8.69 19.78 -6.54
CA ASP A 61 -9.73 20.17 -7.49
C ASP A 61 -9.58 19.31 -8.75
N ASP A 62 -10.65 18.55 -9.07
CA ASP A 62 -10.85 17.63 -10.20
C ASP A 62 -10.63 16.14 -9.86
N ALA A 63 -11.60 15.21 -9.90
CA ALA A 63 -13.01 15.30 -10.30
C ALA A 63 -13.81 14.19 -9.59
N GLY A 64 -14.85 14.59 -8.87
CA GLY A 64 -15.96 13.73 -8.45
C GLY A 64 -17.15 13.87 -9.40
N THR A 65 -16.92 13.98 -10.70
CA THR A 65 -18.01 14.04 -11.70
C THR A 65 -18.36 12.63 -12.15
N THR A 66 -19.21 11.98 -11.35
CA THR A 66 -19.97 10.80 -11.78
C THR A 66 -21.33 11.29 -12.32
N PRO A 67 -21.75 10.92 -13.56
CA PRO A 67 -23.10 11.21 -14.06
C PRO A 67 -24.19 10.38 -13.39
#